data_AF-A0A0L0NJ61-F1
#
_entry.id   AF-A0A0L0NJ61-F1
#
_cell.length_a   1.000
_cell.length_b   1.000
_cell.length_c   1.000
_cell.angle_alpha   90.00
_cell.angle_beta   90.00
_cell.angle_gamma   90.00
#
_symmetry.space_group_name_H-M   'P 1'
#
loop_
_entity.id
_entity.type
_entity.pdbx_description
1 polymer ?
#
loop_
_entity_poly.entity_id
_entity_poly.type
_entity_poly.pdbx_seq_one_letter_code
_entity_poly.pdbx_strand_id
1 'polypeptide(L)'
;MGKDGWDVFTSIPQAIAELNDRPEHCLDLNFMMALLHSGYEMPIDREVKIAKKIKGNELGWCLGASLPLLSPGSGWKCKIQQVS
;
A
#
# COMPACT_ATOMS: atom_id res chain seq x y z
N MET A 1 -8.61 4.96 -26.84
CA MET A 1 -8.34 4.22 -25.57
C MET A 1 -6.86 4.34 -25.28
N GLY A 2 -6.49 4.77 -24.07
CA GLY A 2 -5.16 5.29 -23.77
C GLY A 2 -5.22 6.80 -23.50
N LYS A 3 -4.12 7.53 -23.76
CA LYS A 3 -4.04 8.99 -23.50
C LYS A 3 -5.18 9.80 -24.11
N ASP A 4 -5.69 9.39 -25.26
CA ASP A 4 -6.79 10.06 -25.97
C ASP A 4 -8.11 10.11 -25.18
N GLY A 5 -8.28 9.25 -24.17
CA GLY A 5 -9.46 9.23 -23.30
C GLY A 5 -9.22 9.82 -21.91
N TRP A 6 -8.11 10.52 -21.70
CA TRP A 6 -7.79 11.13 -20.39
C TRP A 6 -8.35 12.55 -20.23
N ASP A 7 -8.97 13.10 -21.27
CA ASP A 7 -9.64 14.40 -21.27
C ASP A 7 -10.66 14.54 -20.12
N VAL A 8 -11.35 13.45 -19.79
CA VAL A 8 -12.29 13.37 -18.66
C VAL A 8 -11.66 13.63 -17.29
N PHE A 9 -10.35 13.43 -17.13
CA PHE A 9 -9.63 13.61 -15.86
C PHE A 9 -8.99 15.00 -15.72
N THR A 10 -9.13 15.88 -16.73
CA THR A 10 -8.52 17.23 -16.73
C THR A 10 -9.04 18.14 -15.62
N SER A 11 -10.26 17.89 -15.11
CA SER A 11 -10.85 18.61 -13.98
C SER A 11 -10.29 18.18 -12.63
N ILE A 12 -9.55 17.06 -12.57
CA ILE A 12 -8.95 16.52 -11.34
C ILE A 12 -7.50 17.03 -11.27
N PRO A 13 -7.16 17.84 -10.25
CA PRO A 13 -5.79 18.32 -10.07
C PRO A 13 -4.82 17.15 -10.02
N GLN A 14 -3.68 17.29 -10.69
CA GLN A 14 -2.58 16.31 -10.74
C GLN A 14 -2.88 14.98 -11.45
N ALA A 15 -4.14 14.64 -11.75
CA ALA A 15 -4.48 13.36 -12.38
C ALA A 15 -3.79 13.15 -13.74
N ILE A 16 -3.71 14.18 -14.59
CA ILE A 16 -3.01 14.09 -15.87
C ILE A 16 -1.50 13.88 -15.67
N ALA A 17 -0.90 14.47 -14.63
CA ALA A 17 0.51 14.27 -14.34
C ALA A 17 0.79 12.85 -13.86
N GLU A 18 -0.06 12.31 -12.96
CA GLU A 18 0.03 10.93 -12.48
C GLU A 18 -0.16 9.92 -13.62
N LEU A 19 -1.19 10.08 -14.45
CA LEU A 19 -1.44 9.19 -15.59
C LEU A 19 -0.28 9.20 -16.59
N ASN A 20 0.39 10.35 -16.78
CA ASN A 20 1.57 10.43 -17.63
C ASN A 20 2.81 9.75 -17.04
N ASP A 21 2.98 9.78 -15.71
CA ASP A 21 4.07 9.08 -15.00
C ASP A 21 3.84 7.57 -14.96
N ARG A 22 2.60 7.14 -14.71
CA ARG A 22 2.16 5.74 -14.60
C ARG A 22 0.91 5.46 -15.42
N PRO A 23 1.02 5.18 -16.72
CA PRO A 23 -0.14 4.93 -17.58
C PRO A 23 -0.91 3.64 -17.26
N GLU A 24 -0.35 2.75 -16.44
CA GLU A 24 -0.90 1.45 -16.06
C GLU A 24 -2.00 1.46 -14.99
N HIS A 25 -2.44 2.63 -14.51
CA HIS A 25 -3.50 2.73 -13.47
C HIS A 25 -4.75 1.89 -13.74
N CYS A 26 -5.21 1.82 -14.99
CA CYS A 26 -6.36 1.00 -15.37
C CYS A 26 -6.10 -0.49 -15.14
N LEU A 27 -4.90 -0.96 -15.49
CA LEU A 27 -4.48 -2.35 -15.28
C LEU A 27 -4.36 -2.64 -13.78
N ASP A 28 -3.68 -1.78 -13.03
CA ASP A 28 -3.46 -1.97 -11.59
C ASP A 28 -4.78 -2.01 -10.82
N LEU A 29 -5.70 -1.08 -11.08
CA LEU A 29 -7.01 -1.05 -10.44
C LEU A 29 -7.85 -2.28 -10.78
N ASN A 30 -7.85 -2.70 -12.05
CA ASN A 30 -8.57 -3.89 -12.47
C ASN A 30 -7.98 -5.16 -11.84
N PHE A 31 -6.65 -5.25 -11.78
CA PHE A 31 -5.96 -6.36 -11.13
C PHE A 31 -6.28 -6.41 -9.63
N MET A 32 -6.16 -5.28 -8.91
CA MET A 32 -6.50 -5.20 -7.49
C MET A 32 -7.96 -5.60 -7.23
N MET A 33 -8.90 -5.10 -8.04
CA MET A 33 -10.32 -5.44 -7.91
C MET A 33 -10.59 -6.93 -8.15
N ALA A 34 -10.05 -7.50 -9.23
CA ALA A 34 -10.22 -8.92 -9.56
C ALA A 34 -9.56 -9.82 -8.50
N LEU A 35 -8.38 -9.45 -8.00
CA LEU A 35 -7.70 -10.19 -6.93
C LEU A 35 -8.53 -10.20 -5.65
N LEU A 36 -9.06 -9.06 -5.21
CA LEU A 36 -9.85 -8.98 -3.99
C LEU A 36 -11.18 -9.72 -4.14
N HIS A 37 -11.95 -9.41 -5.18
CA HIS A 37 -13.30 -9.94 -5.33
C HIS A 37 -13.32 -11.39 -5.80
N SER A 38 -12.54 -11.75 -6.82
CA SER A 38 -12.56 -13.10 -7.41
C SER A 38 -11.43 -13.97 -6.89
N GLY A 39 -10.26 -13.41 -6.61
CA GLY A 39 -9.10 -14.16 -6.11
C GLY A 39 -9.22 -14.53 -4.63
N TYR A 40 -9.65 -13.58 -3.80
CA TYR A 40 -9.89 -13.78 -2.36
C TYR A 40 -11.36 -13.92 -1.99
N GLU A 41 -12.25 -13.94 -2.99
CA GLU A 41 -13.71 -14.10 -2.79
C GLU A 41 -14.28 -13.07 -1.79
N MET A 42 -13.72 -11.86 -1.75
CA MET A 42 -14.20 -10.81 -0.86
C MET A 42 -15.54 -10.25 -1.37
N PRO A 43 -16.59 -10.23 -0.54
CA PRO A 43 -17.86 -9.59 -0.88
C PRO A 43 -17.68 -8.10 -1.21
N ILE A 44 -18.46 -7.58 -2.15
CA ILE A 44 -18.36 -6.19 -2.62
C ILE A 44 -18.71 -5.16 -1.53
N ASP A 45 -19.54 -5.55 -0.57
CA ASP A 45 -20.00 -4.74 0.56
C ASP A 45 -19.00 -4.74 1.73
N ARG A 46 -17.92 -5.53 1.64
CA ARG A 46 -16.89 -5.57 2.68
C ARG A 46 -16.07 -4.28 2.69
N GLU A 47 -16.07 -3.57 3.82
CA GLU A 47 -15.25 -2.39 4.02
C GLU A 47 -13.74 -2.73 4.00
N VAL A 48 -12.98 -2.03 3.17
CA VAL A 48 -11.52 -2.13 3.10
C VAL A 48 -10.89 -0.82 3.57
N LYS A 49 -10.00 -0.90 4.55
CA LYS A 49 -9.25 0.26 5.07
C LYS A 49 -7.83 0.25 4.49
N ILE A 50 -7.54 1.24 3.66
CA ILE A 50 -6.23 1.43 3.04
C ILE A 50 -5.49 2.52 3.81
N ALA A 51 -4.28 2.23 4.27
CA ALA A 51 -3.44 3.18 4.97
C ALA A 51 -1.96 2.92 4.64
N LYS A 52 -1.14 3.99 4.67
CA LYS A 52 0.32 3.87 4.61
C LYS A 52 0.92 3.68 6.01
N LYS A 53 0.35 4.37 7.01
CA LYS A 53 0.81 4.33 8.40
C LYS A 53 -0.34 4.11 9.37
N ILE A 54 -0.07 3.44 10.49
CA ILE A 54 -0.96 3.37 11.66
C ILE A 54 -0.22 3.91 12.88
N LYS A 55 -0.78 4.94 13.53
CA LYS A 55 -0.18 5.61 14.69
C LYS A 55 1.29 6.04 14.46
N GLY A 56 1.58 6.56 13.27
CA GLY A 56 2.92 7.03 12.88
C GLY A 56 3.88 5.94 12.37
N ASN A 57 3.53 4.66 12.50
CA ASN A 57 4.37 3.54 12.04
C ASN A 57 3.97 3.10 10.63
N GLU A 58 4.95 2.83 9.77
CA GLU A 58 4.73 2.26 8.43
C GLU A 58 4.06 0.88 8.55
N LEU A 59 3.05 0.66 7.71
CA LEU A 59 2.42 -0.64 7.58
C LEU A 59 3.33 -1.56 6.77
N GLY A 60 3.81 -2.63 7.39
CA GLY A 60 4.65 -3.60 6.69
C GLY A 60 5.10 -4.76 7.56
N TRP A 61 5.55 -5.82 6.89
CA TRP A 61 6.01 -7.06 7.53
C TRP A 61 7.23 -6.88 8.41
N CYS A 62 8.11 -5.91 8.09
CA CYS A 62 9.32 -5.66 8.85
C CYS A 62 9.04 -5.31 10.32
N LEU A 63 7.98 -4.53 10.57
CA LEU A 63 7.59 -4.21 11.94
C LEU A 63 7.16 -5.48 12.67
N GLY A 64 6.28 -6.29 12.07
CA GLY A 64 5.82 -7.56 12.63
C GLY A 64 6.96 -8.55 12.90
N ALA A 65 7.93 -8.66 11.98
CA ALA A 65 9.09 -9.53 12.12
C ALA A 65 10.02 -9.11 13.28
N SER A 66 10.06 -7.82 13.63
CA SER A 66 10.88 -7.33 14.74
C SER A 66 10.22 -7.48 16.11
N LEU A 67 8.89 -7.62 16.18
CA LEU A 67 8.17 -7.73 17.45
C LEU A 67 8.65 -8.89 18.33
N PRO A 68 8.88 -10.13 17.83
CA PRO A 68 9.39 -11.21 18.66
C PRO A 68 10.76 -10.92 19.27
N LEU A 69 11.62 -10.18 18.54
CA LEU A 69 12.94 -9.78 19.04
C LEU A 69 12.82 -8.72 20.14
N LEU A 70 11.90 -7.77 19.98
CA LEU A 70 11.70 -6.65 20.89
C LEU A 70 10.76 -6.97 22.07
N SER A 71 10.09 -8.13 22.04
CA SER A 71 9.13 -8.52 23.07
C SER A 71 9.81 -8.74 24.42
N PRO A 72 9.17 -8.32 25.54
CA PRO A 72 9.67 -8.61 26.88
C PRO A 72 9.89 -10.11 27.06
N GLY A 73 11.08 -10.51 27.53
CA GLY A 73 11.43 -11.92 27.72
C GLY A 73 11.97 -12.64 26.47
N SER A 74 12.17 -11.96 25.34
CA SER A 74 12.79 -12.54 24.13
C SER A 74 14.25 -12.98 24.34
N GLY A 75 14.90 -12.54 25.43
CA GLY A 75 16.33 -12.75 25.67
C GLY A 75 17.25 -11.97 24.72
N TRP A 76 16.69 -11.24 23.75
CA TRP A 76 17.45 -10.46 22.79
C TRP A 76 18.01 -9.20 23.44
N LYS A 77 19.32 -8.97 23.26
CA LYS A 77 20.02 -7.78 23.74
C LYS A 77 20.59 -7.03 22.57
N CYS A 78 20.36 -5.71 22.53
CA CYS A 78 21.01 -4.83 21.57
C CYS A 78 22.53 -4.95 21.72
N LYS A 79 23.23 -5.26 20.62
CA LYS A 79 24.70 -5.42 20.60
C LYS A 79 25.44 -4.12 20.26
N ILE A 80 24.71 -3.04 19.99
CA ILE A 80 25.27 -1.74 19.61
C ILE A 80 25.58 -0.96 20.90
N GLN A 81 26.85 -0.58 21.08
CA GLN A 81 27.33 0.10 22.28
C GLN A 81 27.47 1.62 22.11
N GLN A 82 27.65 2.11 20.88
CA GLN A 82 27.66 3.54 20.55
C GLN A 82 27.13 3.73 19.13
N VAL A 83 26.32 4.77 18.94
CA VAL A 83 25.92 5.28 17.62
C VAL A 83 26.60 6.65 17.50
N SER A 84 27.43 6.82 16.47
CA SER A 84 28.21 8.05 16.22
C SER A 84 27.35 9.16 15.62
#